data_AF-A0A9R1UV01-F1
#
_entry.id   AF-A0A9R1UV01-F1
#
_cell.length_a   1.000
_cell.length_b   1.000
_cell.length_c   1.000
_cell.angle_alpha   90.00
_cell.angle_beta   90.00
_cell.angle_gamma   90.00
#
_symmetry.space_group_name_H-M   'P 1'
#
loop_
_entity.id
_entity.type
_entity.pdbx_description
1 polymer ?
#
loop_
_entity_poly.entity_id
_entity_poly.type
_entity_poly.pdbx_seq_one_letter_code
_entity_poly.pdbx_strand_id
1 'polypeptide(L)'
;MERILSSPKKTRLHGDVLQILFLHMDPILPLPRLKMLSVLYHVLGAIPSYQGSVGPALDELCLGLQSKEVAPALSGVYAKDLHVRLACLNATKCILAISSRSVPQDVEISTSIWIALHDPEKSVAEVDEDLWERYDCEFGTDYSGLFRALSHVNYNVRVAASDALVVVLDEYPDTLQAITIFYQLLSDSFKYESLATLFSLYIRDSGVGEDMIDSGWFGRQVIAMALHAAADVLRTKDLPVVMTFLISRALADTNVDVRGRMINDVIMIIDKHGKDNVSLLFPIFENYLNKKASDEEKYDLVREGVVIFTRALAKHLSKEDPKVHAVVEKLLEVINTPSKAVHRAVSSCLSPLMKSKQEDALSLVTRLLDQLMKSEKYGERRGATFGLAGVIKGFGISSLKKYGVATVLREGLAHRNSAKCREGSLLAFKCLCEKLGKLFEP
;
A
#
# COMPACT_ATOMS: atom_id res chain seq x y z
N MET A 1 -31.23 27.91 3.16
CA MET A 1 -29.80 28.28 3.14
C MET A 1 -28.94 27.03 3.07
N GLU A 2 -28.85 26.24 4.15
CA GLU A 2 -28.12 24.94 4.22
C GLU A 2 -28.14 24.10 2.93
N ARG A 3 -29.31 23.64 2.45
CA ARG A 3 -29.43 22.83 1.21
C ARG A 3 -28.77 23.43 -0.04
N ILE A 4 -28.62 24.76 -0.11
CA ILE A 4 -27.94 25.44 -1.22
C ILE A 4 -26.42 25.35 -1.03
N LEU A 5 -25.94 25.60 0.19
CA LEU A 5 -24.52 25.58 0.55
C LEU A 5 -23.93 24.16 0.61
N SER A 6 -24.73 23.16 1.01
CA SER A 6 -24.36 21.74 0.99
C SER A 6 -24.39 21.12 -0.42
N SER A 7 -24.50 21.93 -1.48
CA SER A 7 -24.41 21.43 -2.85
C SER A 7 -22.97 20.99 -3.16
N PRO A 8 -22.74 19.85 -3.85
CA PRO A 8 -21.39 19.46 -4.28
C PRO A 8 -20.85 20.30 -5.45
N LYS A 9 -21.61 21.29 -5.95
CA LYS A 9 -21.23 22.16 -7.06
C LYS A 9 -21.67 23.60 -6.81
N LYS A 10 -20.82 24.56 -7.19
CA LYS A 10 -21.14 26.00 -7.14
C LYS A 10 -22.43 26.29 -7.93
N THR A 11 -23.44 26.80 -7.22
CA THR A 11 -24.67 27.36 -7.81
C THR A 11 -24.62 28.89 -7.78
N ARG A 12 -25.46 29.54 -8.58
CA ARG A 12 -25.58 31.01 -8.61
C ARG A 12 -25.93 31.62 -7.25
N LEU A 13 -26.66 30.88 -6.40
CA LEU A 13 -27.16 31.34 -5.10
C LEU A 13 -26.15 31.21 -3.95
N HIS A 14 -24.97 30.60 -4.15
CA HIS A 14 -24.03 30.44 -3.04
C HIS A 14 -23.52 31.77 -2.49
N GLY A 15 -23.22 32.74 -3.37
CA GLY A 15 -22.72 34.06 -2.94
C GLY A 15 -23.76 34.79 -2.09
N ASP A 16 -24.99 34.88 -2.59
CA ASP A 16 -26.11 35.54 -1.90
C ASP A 16 -26.41 34.89 -0.54
N VAL A 17 -26.41 33.56 -0.48
CA VAL A 17 -26.69 32.81 0.76
C VAL A 17 -25.55 32.94 1.77
N LEU A 18 -24.29 32.95 1.33
CA LEU A 18 -23.14 33.25 2.19
C LEU A 18 -23.21 34.68 2.71
N GLN A 19 -23.55 35.66 1.87
CA GLN A 19 -23.67 37.05 2.30
C GLN A 19 -24.74 37.22 3.40
N ILE A 20 -25.88 36.53 3.28
CA ILE A 20 -26.90 36.53 4.36
C ILE A 20 -26.38 35.84 5.61
N LEU A 21 -25.67 34.70 5.48
CA LEU A 21 -25.06 33.99 6.59
C LEU A 21 -24.06 34.88 7.36
N PHE A 22 -23.21 35.64 6.65
CA PHE A 22 -22.21 36.53 7.23
C PHE A 22 -22.80 37.73 8.00
N LEU A 23 -24.04 38.14 7.70
CA LEU A 23 -24.77 39.16 8.48
C LEU A 23 -25.30 38.62 9.82
N HIS A 24 -25.15 37.32 10.09
CA HIS A 24 -25.73 36.63 11.24
C HIS A 24 -24.71 35.72 11.94
N MET A 25 -23.55 36.27 12.29
CA MET A 25 -22.44 35.55 12.95
C MET A 25 -22.16 35.93 14.40
N ASP A 26 -22.77 37.01 14.92
CA ASP A 26 -22.52 37.57 16.25
C ASP A 26 -22.37 36.48 17.35
N PRO A 27 -21.22 36.40 18.05
CA PRO A 27 -20.94 35.38 19.07
C PRO A 27 -21.97 35.28 20.21
N ILE A 28 -22.70 36.35 20.50
CA ILE A 28 -23.68 36.43 21.59
C ILE A 28 -25.03 35.80 21.18
N LEU A 29 -25.33 35.72 19.88
CA LEU A 29 -26.62 35.19 19.41
C LEU A 29 -26.71 33.65 19.56
N PRO A 30 -27.91 33.09 19.78
CA PRO A 30 -28.15 31.65 19.88
C PRO A 30 -28.17 30.99 18.49
N LEU A 31 -27.00 30.92 17.84
CA LEU A 31 -26.83 30.39 16.49
C LEU A 31 -26.55 28.87 16.50
N PRO A 32 -26.96 28.13 15.46
CA PRO A 32 -26.63 26.71 15.30
C PRO A 32 -25.19 26.52 14.80
N ARG A 33 -24.21 27.04 15.55
CA ARG A 33 -22.80 27.25 15.12
C ARG A 33 -22.14 26.00 14.53
N LEU A 34 -22.22 24.85 15.22
CA LEU A 34 -21.67 23.59 14.73
C LEU A 34 -22.22 23.18 13.35
N LYS A 35 -23.50 23.46 13.10
CA LYS A 35 -24.12 23.20 11.79
C LYS A 35 -23.63 24.17 10.72
N MET A 36 -23.41 25.44 11.11
CA MET A 36 -22.86 26.46 10.22
C MET A 36 -21.40 26.16 9.85
N LEU A 37 -20.55 25.76 10.81
CA LEU A 37 -19.18 25.29 10.58
C LEU A 37 -19.15 24.11 9.60
N SER A 38 -19.92 23.05 9.86
CA SER A 38 -20.01 21.87 8.97
C SER A 38 -20.39 22.24 7.53
N VAL A 39 -21.35 23.14 7.36
CA VAL A 39 -21.76 23.65 6.04
C VAL A 39 -20.66 24.50 5.40
N LEU A 40 -19.94 25.33 6.16
CA LEU A 40 -18.84 26.14 5.64
C LEU A 40 -17.60 25.30 5.26
N TYR A 41 -17.27 24.25 6.02
CA TYR A 41 -16.25 23.27 5.65
C TYR A 41 -16.61 22.56 4.32
N HIS A 42 -17.88 22.17 4.14
CA HIS A 42 -18.36 21.62 2.87
C HIS A 42 -18.25 22.64 1.73
N VAL A 43 -18.64 23.90 1.95
CA VAL A 43 -18.53 24.98 0.96
C VAL A 43 -17.08 25.21 0.54
N LEU A 44 -16.13 25.17 1.48
CA LEU A 44 -14.70 25.26 1.16
C LEU A 44 -14.24 24.08 0.30
N GLY A 45 -14.58 22.84 0.67
CA GLY A 45 -14.22 21.65 -0.12
C GLY A 45 -14.78 21.70 -1.55
N ALA A 46 -16.05 22.09 -1.71
CA ALA A 46 -16.70 22.19 -3.01
C ALA A 46 -16.30 23.44 -3.82
N ILE A 47 -15.90 24.54 -3.16
CA ILE A 47 -15.63 25.85 -3.77
C ILE A 47 -14.43 26.55 -3.11
N PRO A 48 -13.18 26.10 -3.36
CA PRO A 48 -11.98 26.64 -2.70
C PRO A 48 -11.80 28.17 -2.90
N SER A 49 -12.29 28.73 -4.00
CA SER A 49 -12.28 30.18 -4.28
C SER A 49 -12.99 31.06 -3.23
N TYR A 50 -13.76 30.47 -2.31
CA TYR A 50 -14.40 31.21 -1.22
C TYR A 50 -13.59 31.22 0.09
N GLN A 51 -12.37 30.68 0.11
CA GLN A 51 -11.50 30.68 1.29
C GLN A 51 -11.32 32.08 1.91
N GLY A 52 -11.12 33.12 1.10
CA GLY A 52 -10.93 34.48 1.59
C GLY A 52 -12.16 35.12 2.25
N SER A 53 -13.37 34.59 2.04
CA SER A 53 -14.60 35.06 2.69
C SER A 53 -15.13 34.10 3.76
N VAL A 54 -14.89 32.79 3.60
CA VAL A 54 -15.34 31.77 4.54
C VAL A 54 -14.39 31.58 5.71
N GLY A 55 -13.08 31.80 5.55
CA GLY A 55 -12.11 31.75 6.66
C GLY A 55 -12.51 32.66 7.83
N PRO A 56 -12.62 33.99 7.62
CA PRO A 56 -13.06 34.92 8.66
C PRO A 56 -14.43 34.59 9.26
N ALA A 57 -15.31 33.97 8.48
CA ALA A 57 -16.63 33.55 8.94
C ALA A 57 -16.60 32.28 9.83
N LEU A 58 -15.61 31.41 9.65
CA LEU A 58 -15.33 30.29 10.56
C LEU A 58 -14.74 30.82 11.87
N ASP A 59 -13.78 31.76 11.78
CA ASP A 59 -13.14 32.41 12.94
C ASP A 59 -14.19 33.07 13.86
N GLU A 60 -15.08 33.90 13.30
CA GLU A 60 -16.19 34.56 14.00
C GLU A 60 -17.19 33.56 14.63
N LEU A 61 -17.50 32.46 13.93
CA LEU A 61 -18.35 31.40 14.49
C LEU A 61 -17.68 30.73 15.70
N CYS A 62 -16.37 30.49 15.63
CA CYS A 62 -15.62 29.84 16.70
C CYS A 62 -15.55 30.69 17.98
N LEU A 63 -15.51 32.03 17.89
CA LEU A 63 -15.57 32.93 19.06
C LEU A 63 -16.79 32.68 19.96
N GLY A 64 -17.92 32.22 19.39
CA GLY A 64 -19.17 31.95 20.12
C GLY A 64 -19.39 30.50 20.56
N LEU A 65 -18.38 29.62 20.45
CA LEU A 65 -18.45 28.22 20.88
C LEU A 65 -18.05 28.02 22.35
N GLN A 66 -18.68 27.05 23.00
CA GLN A 66 -18.36 26.61 24.36
C GLN A 66 -17.34 25.46 24.36
N SER A 67 -16.66 25.19 25.48
CA SER A 67 -15.62 24.15 25.58
C SER A 67 -16.09 22.76 25.11
N LYS A 68 -17.35 22.40 25.41
CA LYS A 68 -18.00 21.14 24.98
C LYS A 68 -18.25 21.02 23.46
N GLU A 69 -18.04 22.10 22.71
CA GLU A 69 -18.29 22.19 21.27
C GLU A 69 -16.97 22.17 20.46
N VAL A 70 -15.82 22.11 21.13
CA VAL A 70 -14.48 22.05 20.48
C VAL A 70 -14.33 20.77 19.65
N ALA A 71 -14.63 19.59 20.20
CA ALA A 71 -14.55 18.32 19.49
C ALA A 71 -15.36 18.31 18.16
N PRO A 72 -16.67 18.64 18.13
CA PRO A 72 -17.41 18.71 16.88
C PRO A 72 -16.98 19.85 15.95
N ALA A 73 -16.40 20.94 16.47
CA ALA A 73 -15.81 22.00 15.63
C ALA A 73 -14.57 21.52 14.86
N LEU A 74 -13.77 20.62 15.44
CA LEU A 74 -12.60 19.99 14.80
C LEU A 74 -12.96 18.97 13.70
N SER A 75 -14.23 18.73 13.41
CA SER A 75 -14.68 17.81 12.35
C SER A 75 -14.09 18.10 10.95
N GLY A 76 -13.67 19.34 10.69
CA GLY A 76 -12.98 19.72 9.45
C GLY A 76 -11.57 19.12 9.29
N VAL A 77 -10.91 18.65 10.37
CA VAL A 77 -9.62 17.94 10.29
C VAL A 77 -9.73 16.65 9.49
N TYR A 78 -10.88 15.97 9.54
CA TYR A 78 -11.10 14.71 8.83
C TYR A 78 -11.37 14.91 7.32
N ALA A 79 -11.36 16.15 6.83
CA ALA A 79 -11.62 16.48 5.43
C ALA A 79 -10.52 15.97 4.50
N LYS A 80 -10.94 15.56 3.30
CA LYS A 80 -10.04 15.17 2.20
C LYS A 80 -9.16 16.35 1.75
N ASP A 81 -9.76 17.54 1.67
CA ASP A 81 -9.17 18.69 1.02
C ASP A 81 -8.31 19.51 2.00
N LEU A 82 -7.06 19.76 1.62
CA LEU A 82 -6.02 20.41 2.45
C LEU A 82 -6.49 21.75 3.03
N HIS A 83 -7.05 22.63 2.20
CA HIS A 83 -7.49 23.96 2.63
C HIS A 83 -8.68 23.93 3.61
N VAL A 84 -9.47 22.84 3.65
CA VAL A 84 -10.53 22.66 4.66
C VAL A 84 -9.92 22.32 6.01
N ARG A 85 -8.91 21.44 6.05
CA ARG A 85 -8.18 21.10 7.28
C ARG A 85 -7.49 22.34 7.85
N LEU A 86 -6.76 23.08 7.02
CA LEU A 86 -6.11 24.34 7.41
C LEU A 86 -7.11 25.39 7.92
N ALA A 87 -8.26 25.56 7.25
CA ALA A 87 -9.28 26.52 7.71
C ALA A 87 -9.93 26.10 9.04
N CYS A 88 -10.18 24.81 9.23
CA CYS A 88 -10.67 24.24 10.49
C CYS A 88 -9.70 24.54 11.64
N LEU A 89 -8.42 24.19 11.49
CA LEU A 89 -7.40 24.37 12.52
C LEU A 89 -7.08 25.83 12.86
N ASN A 90 -7.17 26.74 11.89
CA ASN A 90 -7.02 28.17 12.17
C ASN A 90 -8.23 28.73 12.92
N ALA A 91 -9.46 28.38 12.49
CA ALA A 91 -10.68 28.87 13.14
C ALA A 91 -10.87 28.34 14.56
N THR A 92 -10.51 27.07 14.85
CA THR A 92 -10.67 26.53 16.21
C THR A 92 -9.80 27.22 17.25
N LYS A 93 -8.69 27.87 16.86
CA LYS A 93 -7.87 28.72 17.74
C LYS A 93 -8.63 29.93 18.28
N CYS A 94 -9.68 30.37 17.59
CA CYS A 94 -10.57 31.45 18.03
C CYS A 94 -11.59 30.99 19.07
N ILE A 95 -11.77 29.69 19.32
CA ILE A 95 -12.66 29.22 20.38
C ILE A 95 -12.10 29.69 21.71
N LEU A 96 -12.91 30.42 22.50
CA LEU A 96 -12.46 31.07 23.73
C LEU A 96 -11.67 30.11 24.62
N ALA A 97 -12.23 28.90 24.88
CA ALA A 97 -11.60 27.88 25.71
C ALA A 97 -10.22 27.41 25.21
N ILE A 98 -9.97 27.36 23.89
CA ILE A 98 -8.63 27.08 23.34
C ILE A 98 -7.73 28.30 23.54
N SER A 99 -8.21 29.50 23.18
CA SER A 99 -7.41 30.73 23.30
C SER A 99 -6.99 31.05 24.74
N SER A 100 -7.81 30.67 25.74
CA SER A 100 -7.55 30.83 27.16
C SER A 100 -6.93 29.60 27.84
N ARG A 101 -6.50 28.58 27.07
CA ARG A 101 -5.92 27.32 27.57
C ARG A 101 -6.74 26.68 28.70
N SER A 102 -8.06 26.62 28.50
CA SER A 102 -9.04 26.15 29.48
C SER A 102 -10.01 25.13 28.88
N VAL A 103 -9.55 24.37 27.88
CA VAL A 103 -10.24 23.18 27.38
C VAL A 103 -10.01 22.04 28.36
N PRO A 104 -11.04 21.30 28.80
CA PRO A 104 -10.82 20.08 29.57
C PRO A 104 -10.20 18.99 28.68
N GLN A 105 -9.41 18.09 29.27
CA GLN A 105 -8.94 16.90 28.57
C GLN A 105 -10.13 16.08 28.06
N ASP A 106 -10.10 15.71 26.78
CA ASP A 106 -11.19 15.04 26.07
C ASP A 106 -10.62 14.20 24.92
N VAL A 107 -11.06 12.94 24.82
CA VAL A 107 -10.50 11.97 23.88
C VAL A 107 -10.75 12.34 22.42
N GLU A 108 -11.89 12.96 22.09
CA GLU A 108 -12.20 13.35 20.71
C GLU A 108 -11.42 14.61 20.30
N ILE A 109 -11.17 15.53 21.24
CA ILE A 109 -10.26 16.67 21.02
C ILE A 109 -8.83 16.17 20.83
N SER A 110 -8.27 15.41 21.78
CA SER A 110 -6.93 14.82 21.68
C SER A 110 -6.75 14.07 20.36
N THR A 111 -7.67 13.16 20.02
CA THR A 111 -7.63 12.40 18.76
C THR A 111 -7.56 13.32 17.54
N SER A 112 -8.38 14.36 17.49
CA SER A 112 -8.51 15.19 16.30
C SER A 112 -7.29 16.08 16.08
N ILE A 113 -6.71 16.64 17.15
CA ILE A 113 -5.46 17.41 17.08
C ILE A 113 -4.29 16.47 16.74
N TRP A 114 -4.16 15.33 17.42
CA TRP A 114 -3.08 14.37 17.15
C TRP A 114 -3.07 13.80 15.71
N ILE A 115 -4.25 13.68 15.08
CA ILE A 115 -4.37 13.36 13.64
C ILE A 115 -3.90 14.52 12.74
N ALA A 116 -4.08 15.77 13.15
CA ALA A 116 -3.58 16.93 12.41
C ALA A 116 -2.05 17.11 12.55
N LEU A 117 -1.47 16.91 13.75
CA LEU A 117 -0.01 16.84 13.96
C LEU A 117 0.69 15.83 13.04
N HIS A 118 0.02 14.72 12.74
CA HIS A 118 0.55 13.64 11.90
C HIS A 118 0.00 13.65 10.46
N ASP A 119 -0.62 14.74 10.01
CA ASP A 119 -1.15 14.81 8.65
C ASP A 119 -0.02 14.69 7.60
N PRO A 120 -0.22 13.92 6.51
CA PRO A 120 0.81 13.77 5.48
C PRO A 120 1.22 15.09 4.79
N GLU A 121 0.40 16.13 4.87
CA GLU A 121 0.74 17.48 4.39
C GLU A 121 1.32 18.33 5.52
N LYS A 122 2.65 18.53 5.52
CA LYS A 122 3.38 19.22 6.61
C LYS A 122 2.79 20.56 7.05
N SER A 123 2.23 21.34 6.13
CA SER A 123 1.58 22.63 6.45
C SER A 123 0.38 22.50 7.40
N VAL A 124 -0.25 21.31 7.49
CA VAL A 124 -1.32 21.04 8.44
C VAL A 124 -0.72 20.84 9.83
N ALA A 125 0.30 19.98 9.95
CA ALA A 125 1.05 19.76 11.20
C ALA A 125 1.64 21.08 11.76
N GLU A 126 2.30 21.88 10.92
CA GLU A 126 2.87 23.19 11.28
C GLU A 126 1.81 24.19 11.82
N VAL A 127 0.57 24.14 11.32
CA VAL A 127 -0.54 24.96 11.85
C VAL A 127 -1.06 24.37 13.16
N ASP A 128 -1.02 23.04 13.30
CA ASP A 128 -1.56 22.31 14.45
C ASP A 128 -0.64 22.32 15.67
N GLU A 129 0.68 22.48 15.51
CA GLU A 129 1.64 22.68 16.62
C GLU A 129 1.17 23.79 17.59
N ASP A 130 0.78 24.96 17.08
CA ASP A 130 0.23 26.08 17.88
C ASP A 130 -1.18 25.77 18.45
N LEU A 131 -1.92 24.81 17.90
CA LEU A 131 -3.19 24.36 18.48
C LEU A 131 -2.95 23.36 19.63
N TRP A 132 -2.01 22.44 19.45
CA TRP A 132 -1.56 21.49 20.46
C TRP A 132 -0.98 22.21 21.69
N GLU A 133 -0.11 23.20 21.48
CA GLU A 133 0.42 24.05 22.55
C GLU A 133 -0.65 24.84 23.32
N ARG A 134 -1.80 25.12 22.71
CA ARG A 134 -2.95 25.79 23.38
C ARG A 134 -3.90 24.82 24.06
N TYR A 135 -3.96 23.59 23.57
CA TYR A 135 -4.72 22.51 24.21
C TYR A 135 -4.07 22.13 25.54
N ASP A 136 -2.73 22.15 25.61
CA ASP A 136 -1.93 22.07 26.86
C ASP A 136 -2.31 20.85 27.74
N CYS A 137 -2.69 19.76 27.08
CA CYS A 137 -3.12 18.50 27.66
C CYS A 137 -2.35 17.35 27.02
N GLU A 138 -2.06 16.30 27.79
CA GLU A 138 -1.52 15.05 27.25
C GLU A 138 -2.55 14.35 26.35
N PHE A 139 -2.09 13.66 25.31
CA PHE A 139 -2.94 12.87 24.42
C PHE A 139 -3.85 11.89 25.20
N GLY A 140 -3.31 11.33 26.28
CA GLY A 140 -3.98 10.37 27.15
C GLY A 140 -3.77 8.93 26.71
N THR A 141 -4.56 8.02 27.26
CA THR A 141 -4.37 6.56 27.06
C THR A 141 -5.50 5.89 26.27
N ASP A 142 -6.47 6.66 25.76
CA ASP A 142 -7.60 6.16 24.97
C ASP A 142 -7.35 6.39 23.48
N TYR A 143 -6.94 5.32 22.80
CA TYR A 143 -6.62 5.32 21.37
C TYR A 143 -7.82 4.97 20.47
N SER A 144 -9.03 4.85 21.02
CA SER A 144 -10.23 4.42 20.28
C SER A 144 -10.55 5.34 19.08
N GLY A 145 -10.25 6.63 19.20
CA GLY A 145 -10.35 7.60 18.12
C GLY A 145 -9.38 7.31 16.96
N LEU A 146 -8.11 7.04 17.25
CA LEU A 146 -7.11 6.66 16.23
C LEU A 146 -7.51 5.35 15.53
N PHE A 147 -7.93 4.33 16.28
CA PHE A 147 -8.41 3.07 15.69
C PHE A 147 -9.64 3.25 14.77
N ARG A 148 -10.54 4.19 15.10
CA ARG A 148 -11.66 4.57 14.23
C ARG A 148 -11.17 5.29 12.96
N ALA A 149 -10.20 6.19 13.11
CA ALA A 149 -9.63 6.98 12.02
C ALA A 149 -8.81 6.14 11.02
N LEU A 150 -8.20 5.03 11.45
CA LEU A 150 -7.60 4.04 10.54
C LEU A 150 -8.60 3.53 9.49
N SER A 151 -9.87 3.32 9.86
CA SER A 151 -10.93 2.87 8.93
C SER A 151 -11.62 4.02 8.18
N HIS A 152 -11.10 5.25 8.25
CA HIS A 152 -11.77 6.42 7.68
C HIS A 152 -11.76 6.43 6.14
N VAL A 153 -12.80 7.01 5.53
CA VAL A 153 -12.98 7.04 4.07
C VAL A 153 -11.88 7.81 3.34
N ASN A 154 -11.38 8.90 3.94
CA ASN A 154 -10.34 9.75 3.36
C ASN A 154 -8.94 9.19 3.63
N TYR A 155 -8.13 9.04 2.58
CA TYR A 155 -6.81 8.40 2.66
C TYR A 155 -5.82 9.15 3.55
N ASN A 156 -5.81 10.48 3.51
CA ASN A 156 -4.94 11.30 4.36
C ASN A 156 -5.16 11.02 5.85
N VAL A 157 -6.41 10.86 6.28
CA VAL A 157 -6.77 10.53 7.67
C VAL A 157 -6.25 9.14 8.06
N ARG A 158 -6.29 8.15 7.16
CA ARG A 158 -5.76 6.80 7.43
C ARG A 158 -4.24 6.78 7.57
N VAL A 159 -3.54 7.60 6.79
CA VAL A 159 -2.08 7.80 6.89
C VAL A 159 -1.76 8.48 8.22
N ALA A 160 -2.40 9.62 8.50
CA ALA A 160 -2.19 10.36 9.72
C ALA A 160 -2.46 9.54 10.98
N ALA A 161 -3.56 8.80 11.04
CA ALA A 161 -3.88 7.91 12.16
C ALA A 161 -2.91 6.72 12.30
N SER A 162 -2.26 6.30 11.22
CA SER A 162 -1.22 5.26 11.24
C SER A 162 0.09 5.83 11.82
N ASP A 163 0.53 6.98 11.32
CA ASP A 163 1.79 7.61 11.74
C ASP A 163 1.69 8.13 13.19
N ALA A 164 0.54 8.71 13.55
CA ALA A 164 0.17 9.08 14.92
C ALA A 164 0.21 7.92 15.92
N LEU A 165 -0.18 6.71 15.47
CA LEU A 165 -0.12 5.52 16.30
C LEU A 165 1.32 5.01 16.46
N VAL A 166 2.19 5.20 15.45
CA VAL A 166 3.62 4.86 15.55
C VAL A 166 4.32 5.73 16.60
N VAL A 167 4.07 7.04 16.62
CA VAL A 167 4.67 7.95 17.63
C VAL A 167 4.19 7.63 19.04
N VAL A 168 2.88 7.37 19.22
CA VAL A 168 2.32 6.88 20.50
C VAL A 168 3.02 5.62 21.02
N LEU A 169 3.39 4.70 20.12
CA LEU A 169 4.07 3.44 20.46
C LEU A 169 5.55 3.62 20.84
N ASP A 170 6.17 4.74 20.47
CA ASP A 170 7.57 5.08 20.77
C ASP A 170 7.68 5.94 22.05
N GLU A 171 6.81 6.97 22.18
CA GLU A 171 6.86 7.95 23.28
C GLU A 171 6.33 7.41 24.61
N TYR A 172 5.35 6.51 24.61
CA TYR A 172 4.66 6.05 25.82
C TYR A 172 4.83 4.54 26.10
N PRO A 173 6.06 4.06 26.33
CA PRO A 173 6.35 2.65 26.62
C PRO A 173 5.83 2.19 28.00
N ASP A 174 5.27 3.08 28.83
CA ASP A 174 4.54 2.72 30.07
C ASP A 174 3.01 2.90 29.95
N THR A 175 2.50 3.65 28.96
CA THR A 175 1.11 3.52 28.49
C THR A 175 0.92 2.24 27.68
N LEU A 176 2.03 1.52 27.42
CA LEU A 176 1.99 0.08 27.40
C LEU A 176 1.04 -0.44 28.48
N GLN A 177 0.97 -0.02 29.74
CA GLN A 177 0.16 -0.71 30.77
C GLN A 177 -1.34 -0.95 30.41
N ALA A 178 -1.99 -0.07 29.63
CA ALA A 178 -3.35 -0.30 29.08
C ALA A 178 -3.32 -1.06 27.74
N ILE A 179 -2.36 -0.70 26.87
CA ILE A 179 -1.97 -1.49 25.70
C ILE A 179 -1.48 -2.90 26.11
N THR A 180 -1.23 -3.18 27.40
CA THR A 180 -0.60 -4.35 28.04
C THR A 180 -1.62 -5.26 28.67
N ILE A 181 -2.88 -4.86 28.77
CA ILE A 181 -3.95 -5.86 28.70
C ILE A 181 -3.98 -6.49 27.28
N PHE A 182 -3.42 -5.80 26.27
CA PHE A 182 -3.22 -6.27 24.89
C PHE A 182 -1.74 -6.59 24.51
N TYR A 183 -0.78 -6.38 25.43
CA TYR A 183 0.70 -6.49 25.28
C TYR A 183 1.40 -7.19 26.50
N GLN A 184 0.71 -7.59 27.57
CA GLN A 184 1.10 -8.77 28.38
C GLN A 184 1.05 -10.01 27.47
N LEU A 185 0.18 -9.92 26.45
CA LEU A 185 0.19 -10.66 25.20
C LEU A 185 1.41 -10.36 24.29
N LEU A 186 2.47 -9.70 24.78
CA LEU A 186 3.73 -9.44 24.08
C LEU A 186 4.98 -9.62 24.97
N SER A 187 4.87 -10.41 26.04
CA SER A 187 6.02 -11.18 26.52
C SER A 187 6.52 -12.14 25.42
N ASP A 188 7.73 -12.69 25.56
CA ASP A 188 8.40 -13.42 24.46
C ASP A 188 7.68 -14.71 24.00
N SER A 189 6.68 -15.15 24.79
CA SER A 189 5.74 -16.23 24.50
C SER A 189 4.63 -15.88 23.48
N PHE A 190 4.42 -14.61 23.14
CA PHE A 190 3.07 -14.17 22.75
C PHE A 190 2.99 -13.26 21.49
N LYS A 191 4.13 -12.92 20.86
CA LYS A 191 4.15 -12.22 19.53
C LYS A 191 3.27 -12.86 18.46
N TYR A 192 3.05 -14.17 18.53
CA TYR A 192 2.16 -14.91 17.64
C TYR A 192 0.71 -14.39 17.65
N GLU A 193 0.17 -13.90 18.77
CA GLU A 193 -1.23 -13.44 18.83
C GLU A 193 -1.44 -12.01 18.29
N SER A 194 -0.41 -11.16 18.30
CA SER A 194 -0.50 -9.82 17.69
C SER A 194 -0.61 -9.89 16.16
N LEU A 195 0.27 -10.69 15.52
CA LEU A 195 0.18 -11.02 14.11
C LEU A 195 -1.12 -11.77 13.81
N ALA A 196 -1.51 -12.76 14.63
CA ALA A 196 -2.79 -13.45 14.46
C ALA A 196 -3.99 -12.50 14.56
N THR A 197 -3.92 -11.45 15.38
CA THR A 197 -4.97 -10.42 15.49
C THR A 197 -5.05 -9.58 14.22
N LEU A 198 -3.93 -9.03 13.74
CA LEU A 198 -3.87 -8.31 12.46
C LEU A 198 -4.39 -9.19 11.30
N PHE A 199 -4.01 -10.47 11.27
CA PHE A 199 -4.44 -11.41 10.24
C PHE A 199 -5.92 -11.79 10.40
N SER A 200 -6.45 -11.87 11.62
CA SER A 200 -7.87 -12.14 11.88
C SER A 200 -8.75 -10.95 11.48
N LEU A 201 -8.31 -9.72 11.72
CA LEU A 201 -8.95 -8.50 11.21
C LEU A 201 -8.96 -8.52 9.68
N TYR A 202 -7.83 -8.88 9.04
CA TYR A 202 -7.74 -8.99 7.59
C TYR A 202 -8.73 -10.00 7.03
N ILE A 203 -8.82 -11.18 7.66
CA ILE A 203 -9.70 -12.27 7.24
C ILE A 203 -11.17 -11.89 7.43
N ARG A 204 -11.52 -11.24 8.55
CA ARG A 204 -12.88 -10.73 8.81
C ARG A 204 -13.28 -9.71 7.74
N ASP A 205 -12.39 -8.76 7.45
CA ASP A 205 -12.63 -7.68 6.49
C ASP A 205 -12.46 -8.16 5.02
N SER A 206 -12.11 -9.44 4.80
CA SER A 206 -12.18 -10.13 3.50
C SER A 206 -13.53 -10.85 3.29
N GLY A 207 -14.36 -10.96 4.32
CA GLY A 207 -15.51 -11.86 4.37
C GLY A 207 -16.80 -11.36 3.69
N VAL A 208 -16.70 -10.62 2.59
CA VAL A 208 -17.86 -10.12 1.83
C VAL A 208 -18.07 -10.97 0.57
N GLY A 209 -19.30 -11.44 0.35
CA GLY A 209 -19.64 -12.34 -0.76
C GLY A 209 -19.49 -11.70 -2.15
N GLU A 210 -19.41 -12.55 -3.18
CA GLU A 210 -18.99 -12.18 -4.56
C GLU A 210 -19.88 -11.12 -5.25
N ASP A 211 -21.09 -10.86 -4.74
CA ASP A 211 -22.07 -9.91 -5.28
C ASP A 211 -22.09 -8.52 -4.59
N MET A 212 -21.22 -8.24 -3.62
CA MET A 212 -21.18 -6.94 -2.93
C MET A 212 -19.90 -6.13 -3.20
N ILE A 213 -20.05 -4.80 -3.21
CA ILE A 213 -18.92 -3.87 -3.26
C ILE A 213 -18.06 -4.10 -2.02
N ASP A 214 -16.84 -4.56 -2.23
CA ASP A 214 -15.81 -4.68 -1.20
C ASP A 214 -15.59 -3.31 -0.55
N SER A 215 -16.10 -3.17 0.66
CA SER A 215 -15.97 -1.98 1.52
C SER A 215 -14.92 -2.20 2.62
N GLY A 216 -14.56 -3.45 2.90
CA GLY A 216 -13.55 -3.83 3.89
C GLY A 216 -12.11 -3.60 3.43
N TRP A 217 -11.87 -3.37 2.14
CA TRP A 217 -10.52 -3.15 1.60
C TRP A 217 -9.76 -2.01 2.29
N PHE A 218 -10.44 -1.00 2.84
CA PHE A 218 -9.82 0.06 3.62
C PHE A 218 -9.15 -0.49 4.90
N GLY A 219 -9.83 -1.37 5.65
CA GLY A 219 -9.25 -2.04 6.83
C GLY A 219 -8.11 -2.99 6.43
N ARG A 220 -8.23 -3.69 5.30
CA ARG A 220 -7.15 -4.53 4.76
C ARG A 220 -5.94 -3.71 4.30
N GLN A 221 -6.16 -2.48 3.80
CA GLN A 221 -5.11 -1.51 3.48
C GLN A 221 -4.38 -1.02 4.74
N VAL A 222 -5.10 -0.75 5.84
CA VAL A 222 -4.50 -0.40 7.14
C VAL A 222 -3.58 -1.51 7.63
N ILE A 223 -3.98 -2.77 7.51
CA ILE A 223 -3.18 -3.90 7.99
C ILE A 223 -1.88 -4.04 7.19
N ALA A 224 -1.87 -3.65 5.91
CA ALA A 224 -0.64 -3.52 5.13
C ALA A 224 0.28 -2.42 5.72
N MET A 225 -0.28 -1.25 6.04
CA MET A 225 0.46 -0.13 6.66
C MET A 225 0.98 -0.47 8.07
N ALA A 226 0.20 -1.17 8.89
CA ALA A 226 0.64 -1.67 10.19
C ALA A 226 1.79 -2.69 10.06
N LEU A 227 1.72 -3.58 9.07
CA LEU A 227 2.81 -4.52 8.76
C LEU A 227 4.05 -3.81 8.23
N HIS A 228 3.88 -2.72 7.47
CA HIS A 228 4.96 -1.84 7.02
C HIS A 228 5.66 -1.15 8.20
N ALA A 229 4.91 -0.50 9.09
CA ALA A 229 5.46 0.15 10.28
C ALA A 229 6.15 -0.86 11.22
N ALA A 230 5.57 -2.05 11.39
CA ALA A 230 6.17 -3.11 12.19
C ALA A 230 7.47 -3.71 11.58
N ALA A 231 7.83 -3.38 10.33
CA ALA A 231 8.90 -4.07 9.62
C ALA A 231 10.26 -3.97 10.30
N ASP A 232 10.59 -2.87 10.99
CA ASP A 232 11.87 -2.73 11.69
C ASP A 232 11.95 -3.51 13.01
N VAL A 233 10.80 -3.86 13.61
CA VAL A 233 10.73 -4.59 14.90
C VAL A 233 10.43 -6.10 14.75
N LEU A 234 10.28 -6.58 13.51
CA LEU A 234 10.16 -8.01 13.19
C LEU A 234 11.47 -8.75 13.51
N ARG A 235 11.35 -9.94 14.11
CA ARG A 235 12.49 -10.83 14.40
C ARG A 235 12.46 -12.05 13.48
N THR A 236 13.58 -12.76 13.37
CA THR A 236 13.70 -14.02 12.63
C THR A 236 12.54 -15.00 12.84
N LYS A 237 12.06 -15.17 14.08
CA LYS A 237 10.93 -16.08 14.39
C LYS A 237 9.56 -15.61 13.88
N ASP A 238 9.42 -14.32 13.61
CA ASP A 238 8.16 -13.69 13.18
C ASP A 238 8.01 -13.77 11.63
N LEU A 239 9.12 -13.81 10.88
CA LEU A 239 9.12 -13.82 9.41
C LEU A 239 8.35 -15.00 8.78
N PRO A 240 8.46 -16.27 9.24
CA PRO A 240 7.69 -17.38 8.66
C PRO A 240 6.17 -17.22 8.80
N VAL A 241 5.74 -16.60 9.89
CA VAL A 241 4.33 -16.34 10.20
C VAL A 241 3.77 -15.30 9.24
N VAL A 242 4.51 -14.20 9.03
CA VAL A 242 4.22 -13.17 8.03
C VAL A 242 4.14 -13.78 6.64
N MET A 243 5.18 -14.49 6.16
CA MET A 243 5.19 -15.09 4.82
C MET A 243 4.05 -16.08 4.60
N THR A 244 3.70 -16.89 5.62
CA THR A 244 2.61 -17.85 5.52
C THR A 244 1.26 -17.14 5.39
N PHE A 245 1.00 -16.09 6.17
CA PHE A 245 -0.24 -15.30 6.04
C PHE A 245 -0.38 -14.68 4.65
N LEU A 246 0.68 -14.09 4.12
CA LEU A 246 0.66 -13.42 2.81
C LEU A 246 0.35 -14.41 1.69
N ILE A 247 0.99 -15.58 1.72
CA ILE A 247 0.74 -16.68 0.78
C ILE A 247 -0.68 -17.23 0.91
N SER A 248 -1.19 -17.35 2.14
CA SER A 248 -2.52 -17.93 2.39
C SER A 248 -3.68 -16.96 2.22
N ARG A 249 -3.46 -15.65 2.28
CA ARG A 249 -4.51 -14.61 2.28
C ARG A 249 -4.15 -13.42 1.39
N ALA A 250 -3.15 -12.63 1.75
CA ALA A 250 -2.97 -11.28 1.21
C ALA A 250 -2.61 -11.23 -0.29
N LEU A 251 -1.86 -12.21 -0.79
CA LEU A 251 -1.54 -12.31 -2.21
C LEU A 251 -2.74 -12.74 -3.08
N ALA A 252 -3.81 -13.27 -2.48
CA ALA A 252 -5.05 -13.63 -3.15
C ALA A 252 -6.16 -12.57 -3.00
N ASP A 253 -5.83 -11.38 -2.46
CA ASP A 253 -6.81 -10.31 -2.23
C ASP A 253 -7.50 -9.88 -3.53
N THR A 254 -8.81 -9.67 -3.46
CA THR A 254 -9.64 -9.21 -4.58
C THR A 254 -9.29 -7.79 -5.01
N ASN A 255 -8.92 -6.93 -4.07
CA ASN A 255 -8.56 -5.54 -4.32
C ASN A 255 -7.10 -5.44 -4.78
N VAL A 256 -6.89 -4.88 -5.98
CA VAL A 256 -5.58 -4.76 -6.63
C VAL A 256 -4.63 -3.84 -5.84
N ASP A 257 -5.14 -2.78 -5.22
CA ASP A 257 -4.33 -1.82 -4.46
C ASP A 257 -3.90 -2.38 -3.11
N VAL A 258 -4.76 -3.14 -2.43
CA VAL A 258 -4.40 -3.87 -1.19
C VAL A 258 -3.31 -4.90 -1.50
N ARG A 259 -3.53 -5.74 -2.53
CA ARG A 259 -2.55 -6.74 -2.97
C ARG A 259 -1.21 -6.10 -3.37
N GLY A 260 -1.26 -4.97 -4.08
CA GLY A 260 -0.07 -4.22 -4.49
C GLY A 260 0.76 -3.68 -3.32
N ARG A 261 0.10 -3.13 -2.28
CA ARG A 261 0.78 -2.67 -1.05
C ARG A 261 1.39 -3.85 -0.31
N MET A 262 0.60 -4.90 -0.06
CA MET A 262 1.09 -6.12 0.58
C MET A 262 2.31 -6.74 -0.12
N ILE A 263 2.40 -6.67 -1.45
CA ILE A 263 3.63 -7.10 -2.17
C ILE A 263 4.80 -6.16 -1.85
N ASN A 264 4.61 -4.84 -1.88
CA ASN A 264 5.67 -3.86 -1.62
C ASN A 264 6.19 -3.89 -0.18
N ASP A 265 5.29 -3.97 0.80
CA ASP A 265 5.63 -4.00 2.23
C ASP A 265 6.48 -5.25 2.56
N VAL A 266 6.20 -6.35 1.85
CA VAL A 266 6.93 -7.62 2.03
C VAL A 266 8.24 -7.63 1.27
N ILE A 267 8.33 -6.98 0.11
CA ILE A 267 9.63 -6.68 -0.50
C ILE A 267 10.48 -5.88 0.49
N MET A 268 9.94 -4.85 1.16
CA MET A 268 10.68 -4.11 2.18
C MET A 268 11.10 -4.99 3.37
N ILE A 269 10.23 -5.86 3.89
CA ILE A 269 10.58 -6.80 4.97
C ILE A 269 11.69 -7.76 4.54
N ILE A 270 11.63 -8.31 3.33
CA ILE A 270 12.70 -9.15 2.76
C ILE A 270 13.97 -8.33 2.55
N ASP A 271 13.86 -7.08 2.10
CA ASP A 271 14.99 -6.20 1.85
C ASP A 271 15.77 -5.87 3.14
N LYS A 272 15.06 -5.70 4.26
CA LYS A 272 15.62 -5.47 5.61
C LYS A 272 16.17 -6.76 6.23
N HIS A 273 15.37 -7.83 6.26
CA HIS A 273 15.69 -9.04 7.05
C HIS A 273 16.23 -10.22 6.24
N GLY A 274 16.08 -10.21 4.92
CA GLY A 274 16.32 -11.37 4.06
C GLY A 274 17.76 -11.86 4.08
N LYS A 275 18.73 -10.97 4.30
CA LYS A 275 20.18 -11.28 4.31
C LYS A 275 20.53 -12.42 5.26
N ASP A 276 20.09 -12.33 6.50
CA ASP A 276 20.44 -13.30 7.54
C ASP A 276 19.41 -14.44 7.64
N ASN A 277 18.29 -14.33 6.91
CA ASN A 277 17.15 -15.23 6.99
C ASN A 277 16.88 -16.02 5.69
N VAL A 278 17.79 -16.01 4.70
CA VAL A 278 17.64 -16.74 3.42
C VAL A 278 17.29 -18.22 3.64
N SER A 279 18.04 -18.93 4.49
CA SER A 279 17.81 -20.37 4.74
C SER A 279 16.47 -20.67 5.42
N LEU A 280 15.85 -19.69 6.10
CA LEU A 280 14.55 -19.83 6.74
C LEU A 280 13.40 -19.53 5.77
N LEU A 281 13.54 -18.47 4.97
CA LEU A 281 12.49 -17.98 4.08
C LEU A 281 12.40 -18.77 2.77
N PHE A 282 13.53 -19.21 2.21
CA PHE A 282 13.56 -19.86 0.91
C PHE A 282 12.70 -21.15 0.84
N PRO A 283 12.74 -22.07 1.83
CA PRO A 283 11.89 -23.26 1.82
C PRO A 283 10.39 -22.95 1.85
N ILE A 284 9.96 -21.81 2.42
CA ILE A 284 8.54 -21.43 2.48
C ILE A 284 8.04 -21.11 1.07
N PHE A 285 8.82 -20.33 0.31
CA PHE A 285 8.49 -19.96 -1.08
C PHE A 285 8.58 -21.18 -2.01
N GLU A 286 9.63 -21.98 -1.87
CA GLU A 286 9.82 -23.22 -2.64
C GLU A 286 8.67 -24.22 -2.41
N ASN A 287 8.28 -24.44 -1.15
CA ASN A 287 7.15 -25.32 -0.80
C ASN A 287 5.83 -24.85 -1.40
N TYR A 288 5.62 -23.54 -1.58
CA TYR A 288 4.44 -23.04 -2.30
C TYR A 288 4.56 -23.28 -3.82
N LEU A 289 5.70 -22.94 -4.42
CA LEU A 289 5.95 -23.13 -5.87
C LEU A 289 6.00 -24.61 -6.30
N ASN A 290 6.17 -25.54 -5.35
CA ASN A 290 6.08 -26.99 -5.57
C ASN A 290 4.63 -27.52 -5.59
N LYS A 291 3.63 -26.75 -5.15
CA LYS A 291 2.23 -27.18 -5.18
C LYS A 291 1.71 -27.18 -6.62
N LYS A 292 1.27 -28.35 -7.09
CA LYS A 292 0.39 -28.46 -8.26
C LYS A 292 -0.94 -27.79 -7.89
N ALA A 293 -1.25 -26.65 -8.50
CA ALA A 293 -2.51 -25.96 -8.28
C ALA A 293 -3.63 -26.57 -9.12
N SER A 294 -4.88 -26.33 -8.69
CA SER A 294 -6.02 -26.26 -9.59
C SER A 294 -5.85 -25.10 -10.58
N ASP A 295 -6.54 -25.16 -11.73
CA ASP A 295 -6.57 -24.09 -12.74
C ASP A 295 -7.44 -22.91 -12.27
N GLU A 296 -7.02 -22.23 -11.20
CA GLU A 296 -7.71 -21.12 -10.56
C GLU A 296 -6.87 -19.83 -10.61
N GLU A 297 -7.47 -18.74 -11.10
CA GLU A 297 -6.82 -17.42 -11.23
C GLU A 297 -6.23 -16.89 -9.91
N LYS A 298 -6.87 -17.20 -8.77
CA LYS A 298 -6.37 -16.87 -7.42
C LYS A 298 -5.00 -17.50 -7.13
N TYR A 299 -4.73 -18.72 -7.61
CA TYR A 299 -3.41 -19.34 -7.45
C TYR A 299 -2.34 -18.68 -8.32
N ASP A 300 -2.70 -18.11 -9.47
CA ASP A 300 -1.75 -17.40 -10.32
C ASP A 300 -1.31 -16.05 -9.73
N LEU A 301 -2.22 -15.33 -9.06
CA LEU A 301 -1.89 -14.12 -8.29
C LEU A 301 -0.92 -14.43 -7.14
N VAL A 302 -1.18 -15.49 -6.37
CA VAL A 302 -0.30 -15.91 -5.28
C VAL A 302 1.05 -16.40 -5.81
N ARG A 303 1.05 -17.18 -6.89
CA ARG A 303 2.28 -17.66 -7.56
C ARG A 303 3.12 -16.50 -8.09
N GLU A 304 2.50 -15.47 -8.68
CA GLU A 304 3.20 -14.24 -9.08
C GLU A 304 3.88 -13.58 -7.88
N GLY A 305 3.14 -13.36 -6.78
CA GLY A 305 3.67 -12.78 -5.55
C GLY A 305 4.83 -13.58 -4.95
N VAL A 306 4.72 -14.92 -4.89
CA VAL A 306 5.80 -15.78 -4.38
C VAL A 306 7.03 -15.77 -5.30
N VAL A 307 6.88 -15.65 -6.62
CA VAL A 307 8.03 -15.44 -7.52
C VAL A 307 8.69 -14.08 -7.29
N ILE A 308 7.91 -13.03 -7.00
CA ILE A 308 8.43 -11.71 -6.63
C ILE A 308 9.19 -11.76 -5.30
N PHE A 309 8.67 -12.47 -4.29
CA PHE A 309 9.35 -12.64 -3.00
C PHE A 309 10.61 -13.52 -3.12
N THR A 310 10.57 -14.56 -3.95
CA THR A 310 11.74 -15.38 -4.29
C THR A 310 12.82 -14.51 -4.95
N ARG A 311 12.45 -13.58 -5.84
CA ARG A 311 13.37 -12.60 -6.44
C ARG A 311 13.98 -11.66 -5.40
N ALA A 312 13.15 -11.08 -4.53
CA ALA A 312 13.60 -10.19 -3.47
C ALA A 312 14.59 -10.90 -2.55
N LEU A 313 14.32 -12.15 -2.17
CA LEU A 313 15.19 -12.93 -1.30
C LEU A 313 16.49 -13.36 -2.02
N ALA A 314 16.41 -13.77 -3.28
CA ALA A 314 17.56 -14.23 -4.05
C ALA A 314 18.63 -13.14 -4.29
N LYS A 315 18.30 -11.85 -4.12
CA LYS A 315 19.29 -10.75 -4.16
C LYS A 315 20.32 -10.82 -3.02
N HIS A 316 20.01 -11.56 -1.95
CA HIS A 316 20.88 -11.74 -0.78
C HIS A 316 21.79 -12.97 -0.88
N LEU A 317 21.62 -13.82 -1.90
CA LEU A 317 22.54 -14.92 -2.18
C LEU A 317 23.89 -14.37 -2.68
N SER A 318 25.01 -15.01 -2.29
CA SER A 318 26.27 -14.79 -2.99
C SER A 318 26.18 -15.35 -4.41
N LYS A 319 27.05 -14.89 -5.32
CA LYS A 319 27.03 -15.35 -6.72
C LYS A 319 27.37 -16.84 -6.81
N GLU A 320 28.20 -17.30 -5.88
CA GLU A 320 28.74 -18.64 -5.74
C GLU A 320 27.86 -19.55 -4.85
N ASP A 321 26.72 -19.05 -4.33
CA ASP A 321 25.82 -19.86 -3.49
C ASP A 321 25.17 -20.98 -4.35
N PRO A 322 25.30 -22.27 -3.99
CA PRO A 322 24.73 -23.38 -4.74
C PRO A 322 23.20 -23.26 -4.89
N LYS A 323 22.50 -22.57 -3.98
CA LYS A 323 21.06 -22.30 -4.08
C LYS A 323 20.70 -21.50 -5.33
N VAL A 324 21.59 -20.68 -5.89
CA VAL A 324 21.31 -19.91 -7.12
C VAL A 324 20.94 -20.85 -8.28
N HIS A 325 21.55 -22.04 -8.36
CA HIS A 325 21.16 -23.03 -9.36
C HIS A 325 19.74 -23.57 -9.12
N ALA A 326 19.41 -23.94 -7.88
CA ALA A 326 18.08 -24.39 -7.50
C ALA A 326 17.01 -23.31 -7.76
N VAL A 327 17.30 -22.04 -7.46
CA VAL A 327 16.42 -20.90 -7.77
C VAL A 327 16.14 -20.84 -9.28
N VAL A 328 17.19 -20.93 -10.11
CA VAL A 328 17.07 -20.83 -11.57
C VAL A 328 16.26 -21.99 -12.16
N GLU A 329 16.51 -23.24 -11.74
CA GLU A 329 15.70 -24.37 -12.20
C GLU A 329 14.25 -24.26 -11.72
N LYS A 330 14.01 -23.92 -10.45
CA LYS A 330 12.65 -23.73 -9.92
C LYS A 330 11.87 -22.65 -10.65
N LEU A 331 12.53 -21.54 -11.00
CA LEU A 331 11.94 -20.49 -11.85
C LEU A 331 11.60 -20.99 -13.25
N LEU A 332 12.44 -21.83 -13.85
CA LEU A 332 12.24 -22.40 -15.18
C LEU A 332 11.19 -23.53 -15.20
N GLU A 333 10.90 -24.16 -14.06
CA GLU A 333 9.69 -24.97 -13.89
C GLU A 333 8.43 -24.11 -13.81
N VAL A 334 8.44 -23.07 -12.95
CA VAL A 334 7.30 -22.18 -12.69
C VAL A 334 6.90 -21.38 -13.94
N ILE A 335 7.84 -21.12 -14.86
CA ILE A 335 7.55 -20.44 -16.12
C ILE A 335 6.61 -21.21 -17.05
N ASN A 336 6.33 -22.49 -16.78
CA ASN A 336 5.41 -23.31 -17.56
C ASN A 336 3.95 -23.11 -17.18
N THR A 337 3.68 -22.43 -16.06
CA THR A 337 2.33 -22.04 -15.65
C THR A 337 1.73 -21.06 -16.67
N PRO A 338 0.53 -21.29 -17.23
CA PRO A 338 -0.03 -20.50 -18.34
C PRO A 338 -0.43 -19.04 -18.02
N SER A 339 0.10 -18.43 -16.96
CA SER A 339 -0.15 -17.05 -16.55
C SER A 339 0.90 -16.07 -17.09
N LYS A 340 0.41 -15.05 -17.81
CA LYS A 340 1.24 -13.94 -18.31
C LYS A 340 1.90 -13.16 -17.17
N ALA A 341 1.26 -13.07 -16.01
CA ALA A 341 1.76 -12.33 -14.85
C ALA A 341 2.94 -13.08 -14.22
N VAL A 342 2.76 -14.39 -13.95
CA VAL A 342 3.83 -15.31 -13.53
C VAL A 342 5.00 -15.30 -14.51
N HIS A 343 4.76 -15.41 -15.82
CA HIS A 343 5.83 -15.33 -16.83
C HIS A 343 6.67 -14.04 -16.73
N ARG A 344 6.03 -12.88 -16.51
CA ARG A 344 6.70 -11.58 -16.38
C ARG A 344 7.51 -11.49 -15.08
N ALA A 345 6.95 -12.00 -13.96
CA ALA A 345 7.66 -12.07 -12.69
C ALA A 345 8.90 -12.97 -12.79
N VAL A 346 8.76 -14.19 -13.33
CA VAL A 346 9.86 -15.13 -13.55
C VAL A 346 10.94 -14.53 -14.44
N SER A 347 10.55 -13.98 -15.59
CA SER A 347 11.46 -13.29 -16.51
C SER A 347 12.26 -12.17 -15.83
N SER A 348 11.66 -11.49 -14.84
CA SER A 348 12.30 -10.39 -14.09
C SER A 348 13.16 -10.89 -12.93
N CYS A 349 12.88 -12.09 -12.43
CA CYS A 349 13.70 -12.80 -11.46
C CYS A 349 14.97 -13.40 -12.10
N LEU A 350 14.86 -14.00 -13.29
CA LEU A 350 15.99 -14.63 -13.98
C LEU A 350 17.10 -13.63 -14.34
N SER A 351 16.77 -12.43 -14.83
CA SER A 351 17.76 -11.45 -15.32
C SER A 351 18.92 -11.14 -14.35
N PRO A 352 18.71 -10.78 -13.07
CA PRO A 352 19.82 -10.55 -12.14
C PRO A 352 20.64 -11.82 -11.84
N LEU A 353 20.00 -13.01 -11.82
CA LEU A 353 20.63 -14.29 -11.46
C LEU A 353 21.60 -14.80 -12.54
N MET A 354 21.38 -14.46 -13.82
CA MET A 354 22.22 -14.96 -14.92
C MET A 354 23.69 -14.55 -14.81
N LYS A 355 24.04 -13.54 -14.00
CA LYS A 355 25.43 -13.10 -13.81
C LYS A 355 26.35 -14.20 -13.29
N SER A 356 25.84 -15.15 -12.49
CA SER A 356 26.58 -16.32 -12.00
C SER A 356 26.35 -17.59 -12.83
N LYS A 357 25.64 -17.50 -13.96
CA LYS A 357 25.28 -18.63 -14.83
C LYS A 357 25.86 -18.53 -16.25
N GLN A 358 27.00 -17.86 -16.39
CA GLN A 358 27.68 -17.64 -17.67
C GLN A 358 28.19 -18.94 -18.32
N GLU A 359 28.54 -19.95 -17.53
CA GLU A 359 28.97 -21.27 -17.99
C GLU A 359 27.78 -22.06 -18.56
N ASP A 360 26.63 -22.03 -17.87
CA ASP A 360 25.36 -22.64 -18.29
C ASP A 360 24.64 -21.88 -19.42
N ALA A 361 25.21 -20.78 -19.92
CA ALA A 361 24.48 -19.84 -20.77
C ALA A 361 24.01 -20.43 -22.10
N LEU A 362 24.84 -21.25 -22.76
CA LEU A 362 24.48 -21.88 -24.03
C LEU A 362 23.39 -22.95 -23.84
N SER A 363 23.48 -23.77 -22.79
CA SER A 363 22.51 -24.84 -22.51
C SER A 363 21.15 -24.26 -22.13
N LEU A 364 21.11 -23.21 -21.27
CA LEU A 364 19.89 -22.49 -20.91
C LEU A 364 19.20 -21.83 -22.11
N VAL A 365 19.97 -21.12 -22.96
CA VAL A 365 19.43 -20.48 -24.17
C VAL A 365 18.90 -21.53 -25.16
N THR A 366 19.64 -22.62 -25.37
CA THR A 366 19.22 -23.71 -26.27
C THR A 366 17.96 -24.40 -25.75
N ARG A 367 17.87 -24.69 -24.45
CA ARG A 367 16.67 -25.29 -23.81
C ARG A 367 15.42 -24.44 -24.03
N LEU A 368 15.54 -23.13 -23.82
CA LEU A 368 14.42 -22.19 -24.00
C LEU A 368 14.02 -22.01 -25.48
N LEU A 369 14.99 -21.97 -26.39
CA LEU A 369 14.75 -21.95 -27.83
C LEU A 369 14.04 -23.22 -28.32
N ASP A 370 14.47 -24.39 -27.85
CA ASP A 370 13.84 -25.66 -28.19
C ASP A 370 12.38 -25.69 -27.71
N GLN A 371 12.17 -25.35 -26.44
CA GLN A 371 10.85 -25.33 -25.81
C GLN A 371 9.87 -24.36 -26.48
N LEU A 372 10.29 -23.14 -26.82
CA LEU A 372 9.40 -22.16 -27.46
C LEU A 372 9.04 -22.52 -28.91
N MET A 373 9.88 -23.30 -29.60
CA MET A 373 9.60 -23.77 -30.96
C MET A 373 8.77 -25.06 -30.99
N LYS A 374 9.03 -25.99 -30.06
CA LYS A 374 8.57 -27.38 -30.14
C LYS A 374 7.51 -27.79 -29.13
N SER A 375 7.34 -27.10 -27.99
CA SER A 375 6.33 -27.54 -27.00
C SER A 375 4.93 -27.55 -27.62
N GLU A 376 4.16 -28.60 -27.31
CA GLU A 376 2.77 -28.74 -27.70
C GLU A 376 1.86 -27.71 -27.01
N LYS A 377 2.15 -27.35 -25.75
CA LYS A 377 1.30 -26.44 -24.97
C LYS A 377 1.64 -24.99 -25.25
N TYR A 378 0.63 -24.18 -25.57
CA TYR A 378 0.80 -22.74 -25.78
C TYR A 378 1.36 -22.03 -24.54
N GLY A 379 0.93 -22.43 -23.33
CA GLY A 379 1.44 -21.90 -22.07
C GLY A 379 2.96 -22.05 -21.94
N GLU A 380 3.46 -23.27 -22.13
CA GLU A 380 4.90 -23.59 -22.11
C GLU A 380 5.69 -22.86 -23.20
N ARG A 381 5.19 -22.82 -24.45
CA ARG A 381 5.84 -22.05 -25.52
C ARG A 381 5.97 -20.58 -25.13
N ARG A 382 4.88 -19.98 -24.65
CA ARG A 382 4.83 -18.57 -24.23
C ARG A 382 5.72 -18.32 -23.01
N GLY A 383 5.74 -19.22 -22.04
CA GLY A 383 6.62 -19.18 -20.87
C GLY A 383 8.08 -19.10 -21.28
N ALA A 384 8.51 -20.03 -22.14
CA ALA A 384 9.87 -20.06 -22.67
C ALA A 384 10.27 -18.76 -23.40
N THR A 385 9.35 -18.05 -24.07
CA THR A 385 9.66 -16.73 -24.69
C THR A 385 9.95 -15.63 -23.66
N PHE A 386 9.23 -15.60 -22.54
CA PHE A 386 9.52 -14.70 -21.42
C PHE A 386 10.81 -15.09 -20.69
N GLY A 387 11.07 -16.39 -20.57
CA GLY A 387 12.29 -16.95 -20.00
C GLY A 387 13.51 -16.52 -20.81
N LEU A 388 13.49 -16.76 -22.12
CA LEU A 388 14.54 -16.35 -23.05
C LEU A 388 14.83 -14.85 -22.95
N ALA A 389 13.80 -14.01 -22.95
CA ALA A 389 13.98 -12.57 -22.79
C ALA A 389 14.60 -12.17 -21.44
N GLY A 390 14.23 -12.86 -20.35
CA GLY A 390 14.82 -12.68 -19.03
C GLY A 390 16.30 -13.10 -18.97
N VAL A 391 16.61 -14.25 -19.56
CA VAL A 391 17.95 -14.84 -19.65
C VAL A 391 18.89 -13.96 -20.49
N ILE A 392 18.46 -13.55 -21.68
CA ILE A 392 19.23 -12.68 -22.59
C ILE A 392 19.50 -11.30 -21.95
N LYS A 393 18.53 -10.71 -21.26
CA LYS A 393 18.76 -9.48 -20.50
C LYS A 393 19.80 -9.65 -19.39
N GLY A 394 19.86 -10.84 -18.77
CA GLY A 394 20.81 -11.15 -17.71
C GLY A 394 22.23 -11.42 -18.20
N PHE A 395 22.39 -12.12 -19.34
CA PHE A 395 23.70 -12.29 -20.01
C PHE A 395 24.18 -11.04 -20.77
N GLY A 396 23.30 -10.07 -20.99
CA GLY A 396 23.59 -8.85 -21.75
C GLY A 396 23.37 -9.03 -23.25
N ILE A 397 23.13 -7.93 -23.98
CA ILE A 397 22.59 -8.00 -25.34
C ILE A 397 23.48 -8.72 -26.36
N SER A 398 24.81 -8.72 -26.18
CA SER A 398 25.74 -9.45 -27.04
C SER A 398 25.46 -10.97 -27.08
N SER A 399 24.78 -11.51 -26.06
CA SER A 399 24.31 -12.90 -26.01
C SER A 399 23.40 -13.28 -27.20
N LEU A 400 22.62 -12.34 -27.75
CA LEU A 400 21.77 -12.57 -28.92
C LEU A 400 22.57 -13.02 -30.16
N LYS A 401 23.77 -12.47 -30.34
CA LYS A 401 24.69 -12.83 -31.42
C LYS A 401 25.56 -14.02 -31.00
N LYS A 402 26.11 -14.00 -29.78
CA LYS A 402 27.02 -15.04 -29.24
C LYS A 402 26.39 -16.44 -29.27
N TYR A 403 25.10 -16.54 -28.95
CA TYR A 403 24.37 -17.82 -28.90
C TYR A 403 23.40 -18.02 -30.08
N GLY A 404 23.56 -17.28 -31.18
CA GLY A 404 22.79 -17.47 -32.42
C GLY A 404 21.28 -17.19 -32.34
N VAL A 405 20.78 -16.64 -31.23
CA VAL A 405 19.34 -16.46 -30.94
C VAL A 405 18.61 -15.74 -32.08
N ALA A 406 19.16 -14.62 -32.55
CA ALA A 406 18.54 -13.85 -33.64
C ALA A 406 18.47 -14.63 -34.96
N THR A 407 19.34 -15.61 -35.18
CA THR A 407 19.31 -16.49 -36.36
C THR A 407 18.20 -17.53 -36.21
N VAL A 408 18.18 -18.26 -35.09
CA VAL A 408 17.17 -19.29 -34.79
C VAL A 408 15.74 -18.72 -34.82
N LEU A 409 15.52 -17.51 -34.29
CA LEU A 409 14.20 -16.86 -34.34
C LEU A 409 13.78 -16.42 -35.76
N ARG A 410 14.72 -16.08 -36.65
CA ARG A 410 14.41 -15.78 -38.07
C ARG A 410 14.09 -17.05 -38.85
N GLU A 411 14.84 -18.12 -38.62
CA GLU A 411 14.61 -19.44 -39.23
C GLU A 411 13.26 -20.02 -38.79
N GLY A 412 12.94 -19.95 -37.49
CA GLY A 412 11.65 -20.35 -36.95
C GLY A 412 10.48 -19.55 -37.54
N LEU A 413 10.65 -18.25 -37.79
CA LEU A 413 9.67 -17.40 -38.48
C LEU A 413 9.48 -17.78 -39.95
N ALA A 414 10.56 -18.20 -40.63
CA ALA A 414 10.53 -18.67 -42.02
C ALA A 414 9.98 -20.11 -42.17
N HIS A 415 9.81 -20.86 -41.09
CA HIS A 415 9.44 -22.27 -41.10
C HIS A 415 7.99 -22.51 -41.54
N ARG A 416 7.74 -22.54 -42.86
CA ARG A 416 6.41 -22.65 -43.49
C ARG A 416 5.58 -23.85 -42.99
N ASN A 417 6.23 -24.96 -42.65
CA ASN A 417 5.56 -26.20 -42.27
C ASN A 417 5.26 -26.33 -40.75
N SER A 418 5.58 -25.32 -39.93
CA SER A 418 5.28 -25.33 -38.49
C SER A 418 4.72 -24.00 -38.01
N ALA A 419 3.42 -23.96 -37.71
CA ALA A 419 2.80 -22.80 -37.10
C ALA A 419 3.36 -22.51 -35.70
N LYS A 420 3.73 -23.56 -34.94
CA LYS A 420 4.32 -23.46 -33.58
C LYS A 420 5.67 -22.73 -33.60
N CYS A 421 6.56 -23.07 -34.54
CA CYS A 421 7.85 -22.38 -34.68
C CYS A 421 7.66 -20.89 -35.01
N ARG A 422 6.72 -20.56 -35.90
CA ARG A 422 6.44 -19.16 -36.25
C ARG A 422 5.84 -18.38 -35.10
N GLU A 423 4.90 -18.97 -34.37
CA GLU A 423 4.29 -18.38 -33.17
C GLU A 423 5.34 -18.12 -32.08
N GLY A 424 6.13 -19.14 -31.73
CA GLY A 424 7.23 -19.03 -30.75
C GLY A 424 8.22 -17.93 -31.14
N SER A 425 8.59 -17.86 -32.43
CA SER A 425 9.48 -16.83 -32.96
C SER A 425 8.93 -15.42 -32.78
N LEU A 426 7.66 -15.18 -33.18
CA LEU A 426 7.00 -13.88 -33.04
C LEU A 426 6.85 -13.46 -31.57
N LEU A 427 6.47 -14.40 -30.70
CA LEU A 427 6.36 -14.15 -29.26
C LEU A 427 7.73 -13.88 -28.62
N ALA A 428 8.79 -14.56 -29.04
CA ALA A 428 10.16 -14.30 -28.59
C ALA A 428 10.63 -12.89 -28.99
N PHE A 429 10.44 -12.48 -30.25
CA PHE A 429 10.74 -11.12 -30.69
C PHE A 429 9.99 -10.08 -29.85
N LYS A 430 8.68 -10.25 -29.66
CA LYS A 430 7.86 -9.37 -28.81
C LYS A 430 8.41 -9.27 -27.38
N CYS A 431 8.71 -10.40 -26.75
CA CYS A 431 9.22 -10.42 -25.37
C CYS A 431 10.62 -9.80 -25.27
N LEU A 432 11.48 -10.00 -26.26
CA LEU A 432 12.79 -9.36 -26.34
C LEU A 432 12.67 -7.83 -26.45
N CYS A 433 11.81 -7.32 -27.34
CA CYS A 433 11.50 -5.88 -27.42
C CYS A 433 11.00 -5.33 -26.07
N GLU A 434 9.99 -5.95 -25.46
CA GLU A 434 9.39 -5.53 -24.18
C GLU A 434 10.42 -5.54 -23.04
N LYS A 435 11.36 -6.49 -23.04
CA LYS A 435 12.30 -6.71 -21.94
C LYS A 435 13.59 -5.90 -22.03
N LEU A 436 14.12 -5.72 -23.24
CA LEU A 436 15.38 -5.03 -23.53
C LEU A 436 15.16 -3.54 -23.83
N GLY A 437 13.97 -3.14 -24.28
CA GLY A 437 13.64 -1.75 -24.62
C GLY A 437 14.56 -1.21 -25.72
N LYS A 438 15.03 0.03 -25.58
CA LYS A 438 15.91 0.73 -26.53
C LYS A 438 17.15 -0.06 -26.95
N LEU A 439 17.66 -0.97 -26.12
CA LEU A 439 18.81 -1.79 -26.49
C LEU A 439 18.51 -2.70 -27.70
N PHE A 440 17.25 -3.07 -27.93
CA PHE A 440 16.82 -3.95 -29.03
C PHE A 440 16.49 -3.20 -30.32
N GLU A 441 16.57 -1.87 -30.32
CA GLU A 441 16.44 -1.07 -31.54
C GLU A 441 17.72 -1.26 -32.41
N PRO A 442 17.61 -1.26 -33.77
CA PRO A 442 18.72 -1.62 -34.67
C PRO A 442 19.94 -0.70 -34.63
#